data_AF-A0A952KIE4-F1
#
_entry.id   AF-A0A952KIE4-F1
#
_cell.length_a   1.000
_cell.length_b   1.000
_cell.length_c   1.000
_cell.angle_alpha   90.00
_cell.angle_beta   90.00
_cell.angle_gamma   90.00
#
_symmetry.space_group_name_H-M   'P 1'
#
loop_
_entity.id
_entity.type
_entity.pdbx_description
1 polymer ?
#
loop_
_entity_poly.entity_id
_entity_poly.type
_entity_poly.pdbx_seq_one_letter_code
_entity_poly.pdbx_strand_id
1 'polypeptide(L)'
;MTTRAGRAPADRATATIDTPVGPVRITVAGGVVAAVDHVQDPSDDAPPQDKLLRQAIRQIEEYFAGRRRRFDLPMAPAASPFQARVRQAVIDIPYGEAASYGGVAHLL
;
A
#
# COMPACT_ATOMS: atom_id res chain seq x y z
N MET A 1 -1.94 29.08 -5.15
CA MET A 1 -0.72 28.29 -5.43
C MET A 1 -1.19 26.90 -5.86
N THR A 2 -1.49 26.77 -7.15
CA THR A 2 -2.31 25.67 -7.68
C THR A 2 -1.38 24.56 -8.16
N THR A 3 -1.29 23.46 -7.40
CA THR A 3 -0.58 22.25 -7.84
C THR A 3 -1.30 21.69 -9.05
N ARG A 4 -0.66 21.82 -10.21
CA ARG A 4 -1.11 21.26 -11.48
C ARG A 4 -1.03 19.74 -11.37
N ALA A 5 -2.18 19.09 -11.32
CA ALA A 5 -2.30 17.64 -11.47
C ALA A 5 -1.59 17.22 -12.77
N GLY A 6 -0.39 16.64 -12.62
CA GLY A 6 0.28 15.96 -13.71
C GLY A 6 -0.61 14.81 -14.16
N ARG A 7 -0.95 14.77 -15.44
CA ARG A 7 -1.72 13.68 -16.06
C ARG A 7 -1.10 12.35 -15.66
N ALA A 8 -1.82 11.58 -14.83
CA ALA A 8 -1.40 10.24 -14.46
C ALA A 8 -1.20 9.40 -15.74
N PRO A 9 -0.17 8.54 -15.80
CA PRO A 9 -0.01 7.62 -16.92
C PRO A 9 -1.27 6.75 -17.05
N ALA A 10 -1.63 6.39 -18.29
CA ALA A 10 -2.92 5.78 -18.64
C ALA A 10 -3.18 4.40 -18.00
N ASP A 11 -2.21 3.83 -17.30
CA ASP A 11 -2.25 2.54 -16.61
C ASP A 11 -2.33 2.66 -15.08
N ARG A 12 -2.42 3.88 -14.55
CA ARG A 12 -2.48 4.14 -13.10
C ARG A 12 -3.92 4.36 -12.65
N ALA A 13 -4.36 3.57 -11.67
CA ALA A 13 -5.64 3.77 -10.99
C ALA A 13 -5.42 4.03 -9.51
N THR A 14 -6.28 4.85 -8.92
CA THR A 14 -6.18 5.29 -7.53
C THR A 14 -7.57 5.22 -6.89
N ALA A 15 -7.61 4.91 -5.60
CA ALA A 15 -8.80 5.10 -4.79
C ALA A 15 -8.38 5.50 -3.37
N THR A 16 -9.15 6.38 -2.75
CA THR A 16 -9.05 6.68 -1.32
C THR A 16 -10.15 5.94 -0.56
N ILE A 17 -9.80 5.35 0.58
CA ILE A 17 -10.73 4.72 1.52
C ILE A 17 -10.56 5.28 2.92
N ASP A 18 -11.65 5.37 3.65
CA ASP A 18 -11.63 5.72 5.07
C ASP A 18 -11.21 4.51 5.90
N THR A 19 -10.29 4.73 6.83
CA THR A 19 -9.81 3.69 7.75
C THR A 19 -9.78 4.22 9.19
N PRO A 20 -9.72 3.34 10.21
CA PRO A 20 -9.58 3.77 11.61
C PRO A 20 -8.36 4.66 11.90
N VAL A 21 -7.36 4.70 11.01
CA VAL A 21 -6.15 5.53 11.12
C VAL A 21 -6.19 6.75 10.18
N GLY A 22 -7.39 7.12 9.70
CA GLY A 22 -7.61 8.19 8.75
C GLY A 22 -7.67 7.72 7.29
N PRO A 23 -7.88 8.64 6.34
CA PRO A 23 -7.98 8.31 4.92
C PRO A 23 -6.66 7.75 4.37
N VAL A 24 -6.78 6.66 3.60
CA VAL A 24 -5.65 5.98 2.94
C VAL A 24 -5.90 5.92 1.45
N ARG A 25 -4.93 6.40 0.68
CA ARG A 25 -4.94 6.33 -0.79
C ARG A 25 -4.12 5.13 -1.26
N ILE A 26 -4.72 4.31 -2.10
CA ILE A 26 -4.07 3.17 -2.75
C ILE A 26 -3.87 3.51 -4.21
N THR A 27 -2.64 3.33 -4.70
CA THR A 27 -2.30 3.46 -6.11
C THR A 27 -1.93 2.10 -6.68
N VAL A 28 -2.54 1.72 -7.80
CA VAL A 28 -2.10 0.61 -8.64
C VAL A 28 -1.60 1.14 -9.98
N ALA A 29 -0.53 0.55 -10.50
CA ALA A 29 0.02 0.83 -11.83
C ALA A 29 0.74 -0.41 -12.34
N GLY A 30 0.70 -0.69 -13.64
CA GLY A 30 1.39 -1.85 -14.22
C GLY A 30 1.06 -3.21 -13.58
N GLY A 31 -0.14 -3.39 -13.02
CA GLY A 31 -0.55 -4.64 -12.37
C GLY A 31 0.03 -4.89 -10.97
N VAL A 32 0.59 -3.87 -10.33
CA VAL A 32 1.09 -3.94 -8.94
C VAL A 32 0.49 -2.82 -8.08
N VAL A 33 0.47 -3.03 -6.77
CA VAL A 33 0.28 -1.97 -5.77
C VAL A 33 1.57 -1.15 -5.73
N ALA A 34 1.49 0.07 -6.27
CA ALA A 34 2.63 0.95 -6.42
C ALA A 34 2.85 1.81 -5.17
N ALA A 35 1.78 2.22 -4.49
CA ALA A 35 1.85 3.03 -3.28
C ALA A 35 0.60 2.88 -2.40
N VAL A 36 0.80 3.09 -1.10
CA VAL A 36 -0.24 3.25 -0.09
C VAL A 36 0.16 4.44 0.78
N ASP A 37 -0.62 5.51 0.73
CA ASP A 37 -0.27 6.80 1.35
C ASP A 37 -1.38 7.27 2.30
N HIS A 38 -1.00 7.84 3.45
CA HIS A 38 -1.94 8.59 4.28
C HIS A 38 -2.25 9.93 3.59
N VAL A 39 -3.54 10.26 3.48
CA VAL A 39 -4.00 11.52 2.89
C VAL A 39 -4.95 12.24 3.85
N GLN A 40 -5.04 13.56 3.72
CA GLN A 40 -5.88 14.37 4.61
C GLN A 40 -7.34 14.38 4.19
N ASP A 41 -7.60 14.37 2.89
CA ASP A 41 -8.96 14.46 2.35
C ASP A 41 -9.37 13.15 1.67
N PRO A 42 -10.57 12.62 1.98
CA PRO A 42 -11.18 11.59 1.15
C PRO A 42 -11.36 12.15 -0.27
N SER A 43 -11.03 11.33 -1.27
CA SER A 43 -11.16 11.73 -2.68
C SER A 43 -12.58 11.49 -3.15
N ASP A 44 -13.11 12.36 -4.02
CA ASP A 44 -14.29 12.10 -4.86
C ASP A 44 -13.96 11.11 -6.00
N ASP A 45 -13.13 10.10 -5.73
CA ASP A 45 -12.74 9.13 -6.75
C ASP A 45 -13.98 8.34 -7.19
N ALA A 46 -14.16 8.22 -8.50
CA ALA A 46 -15.15 7.32 -9.05
C ALA A 46 -14.89 5.89 -8.54
N PRO A 47 -15.94 5.04 -8.40
CA PRO A 47 -15.78 3.68 -7.89
C PRO A 47 -14.65 2.93 -8.60
N PRO A 48 -13.79 2.20 -7.87
CA PRO A 48 -12.61 1.55 -8.43
C PRO A 48 -13.00 0.50 -9.47
N GLN A 49 -12.66 0.78 -10.73
CA GLN A 49 -12.90 -0.13 -11.86
C GLN A 49 -11.78 -1.18 -12.03
N ASP A 50 -10.59 -0.90 -11.50
CA ASP A 50 -9.46 -1.83 -11.54
C ASP A 50 -9.64 -3.01 -10.57
N LYS A 51 -9.38 -4.24 -11.04
CA LYS A 51 -9.56 -5.46 -10.24
C LYS A 51 -8.58 -5.54 -9.07
N LEU A 52 -7.33 -5.17 -9.28
CA LEU A 52 -6.30 -5.20 -8.25
C LEU A 52 -6.58 -4.12 -7.19
N LEU A 53 -7.01 -2.94 -7.61
CA LEU A 53 -7.40 -1.87 -6.69
C LEU A 53 -8.57 -2.30 -5.79
N ARG A 54 -9.61 -2.92 -6.36
CA ARG A 54 -10.70 -3.52 -5.56
C ARG A 54 -10.23 -4.61 -4.60
N GLN A 55 -9.30 -5.46 -5.05
CA GLN A 55 -8.72 -6.48 -4.18
C GLN A 55 -7.93 -5.87 -3.03
N ALA A 56 -7.14 -4.82 -3.29
CA ALA A 56 -6.37 -4.11 -2.27
C ALA A 56 -7.29 -3.47 -1.22
N ILE A 57 -8.34 -2.76 -1.66
CA ILE A 57 -9.35 -2.17 -0.78
C ILE A 57 -9.97 -3.24 0.12
N ARG A 58 -10.47 -4.33 -0.47
CA ARG A 58 -11.10 -5.43 0.29
C ARG A 58 -10.16 -5.99 1.36
N GLN A 59 -8.89 -6.21 1.03
CA GLN A 59 -7.93 -6.75 1.99
C GLN A 59 -7.62 -5.77 3.13
N ILE A 60 -7.56 -4.47 2.85
CA ILE A 60 -7.35 -3.44 3.88
C ILE A 60 -8.58 -3.35 4.80
N GLU A 61 -9.79 -3.40 4.26
CA GLU A 61 -11.02 -3.46 5.05
C GLU A 61 -11.09 -4.72 5.93
N GLU A 62 -10.73 -5.88 5.38
CA GLU A 62 -10.62 -7.14 6.14
C GLU A 62 -9.59 -7.05 7.27
N TYR A 63 -8.48 -6.36 7.05
CA TYR A 63 -7.43 -6.17 8.04
C TYR A 63 -7.92 -5.31 9.22
N PHE A 64 -8.53 -4.15 8.93
CA PHE A 64 -9.09 -3.29 9.98
C PHE A 64 -10.30 -3.92 10.68
N ALA A 65 -11.03 -4.81 10.02
CA ALA A 65 -12.08 -5.63 10.65
C ALA A 65 -11.52 -6.81 11.47
N GLY A 66 -10.19 -6.99 11.55
CA GLY A 66 -9.55 -8.09 12.27
C GLY A 66 -9.71 -9.47 11.62
N ARG A 67 -10.25 -9.55 10.40
CA ARG A 67 -10.49 -10.80 9.66
C ARG A 67 -9.28 -11.27 8.84
N ARG A 68 -8.31 -10.38 8.61
CA ARG A 68 -7.08 -10.67 7.86
C ARG A 68 -5.85 -10.23 8.65
N ARG A 69 -4.79 -11.04 8.60
CA ARG A 69 -3.48 -10.74 9.19
C ARG A 69 -2.32 -10.76 8.19
N ARG A 70 -2.57 -11.20 6.95
CA ARG A 70 -1.57 -11.25 5.87
C ARG A 70 -2.17 -10.71 4.58
N PHE A 71 -1.39 -9.89 3.87
CA PHE A 71 -1.78 -9.36 2.56
C PHE A 71 -1.26 -10.30 1.46
N ASP A 72 -2.09 -10.47 0.44
CA ASP A 72 -1.78 -11.21 -0.78
C ASP A 72 -2.04 -10.28 -1.96
N LEU A 73 -1.10 -9.35 -2.16
CA LEU A 73 -1.16 -8.29 -3.16
C LEU A 73 0.21 -8.18 -3.84
N PRO A 74 0.27 -8.14 -5.17
CA PRO A 74 1.52 -7.88 -5.88
C PRO A 74 1.99 -6.46 -5.55
N MET A 75 3.18 -6.33 -4.98
CA MET A 75 3.80 -5.03 -4.69
C MET A 75 4.82 -4.68 -5.76
N ALA A 76 4.99 -3.38 -6.03
CA ALA A 76 6.06 -2.92 -6.89
C ALA A 76 7.44 -3.42 -6.39
N PRO A 77 8.33 -3.85 -7.31
CA PRO A 77 9.65 -4.36 -6.93
C PRO A 77 10.48 -3.28 -6.23
N ALA A 78 11.39 -3.71 -5.35
CA ALA A 78 12.33 -2.80 -4.71
C ALA A 78 13.32 -2.24 -5.75
N ALA A 79 13.80 -1.00 -5.54
CA ALA A 79 14.67 -0.34 -6.52
C ALA A 79 16.13 -0.85 -6.47
N SER A 80 16.52 -1.57 -5.41
CA SER A 80 17.84 -2.20 -5.31
C SER A 80 17.81 -3.53 -4.55
N PRO A 81 18.82 -4.40 -4.72
CA PRO A 81 18.93 -5.64 -3.95
C PRO A 81 18.95 -5.43 -2.44
N PHE A 82 19.59 -4.35 -1.97
CA PHE A 82 19.60 -3.99 -0.55
C PHE A 82 18.19 -3.63 -0.07
N GLN A 83 17.46 -2.80 -0.82
CA GLN A 83 16.07 -2.46 -0.48
C GLN A 83 15.16 -3.69 -0.52
N ALA A 84 15.42 -4.65 -1.42
CA ALA A 84 14.67 -5.91 -1.46
C ALA A 84 14.86 -6.72 -0.16
N ARG A 85 16.10 -6.84 0.34
CA ARG A 85 16.41 -7.52 1.60
C ARG A 85 15.76 -6.83 2.80
N VAL A 86 15.89 -5.49 2.89
CA VAL A 86 15.25 -4.69 3.95
C VAL A 86 13.73 -4.88 3.92
N ARG A 87 13.12 -4.78 2.74
CA ARG A 87 11.68 -4.98 2.57
C ARG A 87 11.26 -6.38 3.00
N GLN A 88 11.99 -7.41 2.61
CA GLN A 88 11.68 -8.79 3.00
C GLN A 88 11.75 -8.97 4.51
N ALA A 89 12.81 -8.46 5.16
CA ALA A 89 12.96 -8.52 6.61
C ALA A 89 11.79 -7.84 7.35
N VAL A 90 11.25 -6.73 6.80
CA VAL A 90 10.07 -6.05 7.37
C VAL A 90 8.78 -6.85 7.11
N ILE A 91 8.62 -7.48 5.95
CA ILE A 91 7.46 -8.34 5.63
C ILE A 91 7.40 -9.56 6.55
N ASP A 92 8.54 -10.10 6.95
CA ASP A 92 8.63 -11.31 7.76
C ASP A 92 8.28 -11.06 9.25
N ILE A 93 8.13 -9.80 9.68
CA ILE A 93 7.69 -9.46 11.04
C ILE A 93 6.23 -9.91 11.21
N PRO A 94 5.93 -10.81 12.18
CA PRO A 94 4.57 -11.28 12.38
C PRO A 94 3.60 -10.18 12.82
N TYR A 95 2.32 -10.36 12.51
CA TYR A 95 1.26 -9.47 12.99
C TYR A 95 1.25 -9.37 14.52
N GLY A 96 1.30 -8.14 15.04
CA GLY A 96 1.30 -7.86 16.49
C GLY A 96 2.69 -7.88 17.13
N GLU A 97 3.73 -8.24 16.39
CA GLU A 97 5.12 -8.19 16.82
C GLU A 97 5.79 -6.88 16.35
N ALA A 98 6.90 -6.52 16.98
CA ALA A 98 7.75 -5.42 16.55
C ALA A 98 9.21 -5.88 16.45
N ALA A 99 9.94 -5.33 15.48
CA ALA A 99 11.39 -5.49 15.37
C ALA A 99 12.08 -4.13 15.51
N SER A 100 13.23 -4.10 16.16
CA SER A 100 14.06 -2.89 16.20
C SER A 100 14.82 -2.72 14.88
N TYR A 101 15.20 -1.48 14.55
CA TYR A 101 16.05 -1.21 13.39
C TYR A 101 17.36 -2.03 13.41
N GLY A 102 17.99 -2.16 14.59
CA GLY A 102 19.19 -2.99 14.76
C GLY A 102 18.90 -4.48 14.56
N GLY A 103 17.72 -4.95 14.98
CA GLY A 103 17.26 -6.32 14.72
C GLY A 103 17.07 -6.59 13.23
N VAL A 104 16.41 -5.69 12.52
CA VAL A 104 16.25 -5.78 11.06
C VAL A 104 17.63 -5.76 10.37
N ALA A 105 18.53 -4.88 10.79
CA ALA A 105 19.88 -4.79 10.21
C ALA A 105 20.70 -6.08 10.39
N HIS A 106 20.49 -6.83 11.48
CA HIS A 106 21.18 -8.10 11.72
C HIS A 106 20.63 -9.26 10.85
N LEU A 107 19.42 -9.11 10.30
CA LEU A 107 18.81 -10.06 9.36
C LEU A 107 19.22 -9.81 7.89
N LEU A 108 19.92 -8.70 7.62
CA LEU A 108 20.43 -8.37 6.30
C LEU A 108 21.74 -9.09 6.07
#